data_AF-A0A351WRU8-F1
#
_entry.id   AF-A0A351WRU8-F1
#
_cell.length_a   1.000
_cell.length_b   1.000
_cell.length_c   1.000
_cell.angle_alpha   90.00
_cell.angle_beta   90.00
_cell.angle_gamma   90.00
#
_symmetry.space_group_name_H-M   'P 1'
#
loop_
_entity.id
_entity.type
_entity.pdbx_description
1 polymer ?
#
loop_
_entity_poly.entity_id
_entity_poly.type
_entity_poly.pdbx_seq_one_letter_code
_entity_poly.pdbx_strand_id
1 'polypeptide(L)'
;MAIGVPVVIFAIAVLPQLWWLFLGALAILVVLMLNAGTIKRAGAQGEDATLKVLSTLPDSYFILNQLMIPSAGGRSGFSEMDFVVVGPNGLFVIEVKNNNSRIAGSEEDREWVIHKVGRRGTPYSSHMKNPIKQVKGQIWALTNFLKERRHKAWIDGIVYFSHPQCQVEVRGTPSVRILQHRGLVDCIVNHQPKFPPRNPGRIADDLAA
;
A
#
# COMPACT_ATOMS: atom_id res chain seq x y z
N MET A 1 10.03 61.46 -24.81
CA MET A 1 9.43 60.12 -24.62
C MET A 1 10.18 59.09 -25.46
N ALA A 2 11.15 58.36 -24.91
CA ALA A 2 11.90 57.34 -25.67
C ALA A 2 12.47 56.20 -24.79
N ILE A 3 11.86 55.93 -23.63
CA ILE A 3 12.33 54.89 -22.69
C ILE A 3 11.77 53.50 -23.06
N GLY A 4 10.73 53.42 -23.91
CA GLY A 4 10.04 52.16 -24.21
C GLY A 4 10.76 51.21 -25.18
N VAL A 5 11.50 51.73 -26.16
CA VAL A 5 12.09 50.91 -27.24
C VAL A 5 13.21 49.97 -26.75
N PRO A 6 14.15 50.39 -25.89
CA PRO A 6 15.19 49.49 -25.36
C PRO A 6 14.62 48.39 -24.46
N VAL A 7 13.57 48.70 -23.69
CA VAL A 7 12.90 47.74 -22.80
C VAL A 7 12.18 46.66 -23.60
N VAL A 8 11.53 47.03 -24.70
CA VAL A 8 10.83 46.08 -25.58
C VAL A 8 11.83 45.14 -26.28
N ILE A 9 12.95 45.66 -26.78
CA ILE A 9 14.00 44.83 -27.40
C ILE A 9 14.63 43.88 -26.38
N PHE A 10 14.91 44.37 -25.17
CA PHE A 10 15.43 43.54 -24.09
C PHE A 10 14.45 42.43 -23.69
N ALA A 11 13.15 42.75 -23.56
CA ALA A 11 12.11 41.76 -23.30
C ALA A 11 12.02 40.72 -24.44
N ILE A 12 12.08 41.14 -25.70
CA ILE A 12 12.07 40.23 -26.86
C ILE A 12 13.33 39.35 -26.91
N ALA A 13 14.49 39.83 -26.45
CA ALA A 13 15.72 39.03 -26.45
C ALA A 13 15.82 38.07 -25.26
N VAL A 14 15.29 38.47 -24.10
CA VAL A 14 15.45 37.73 -22.82
C VAL A 14 14.30 36.76 -22.57
N LEU A 15 13.06 37.12 -22.90
CA LEU A 15 11.89 36.25 -22.68
C LEU A 15 11.97 34.92 -23.46
N PRO A 16 12.48 34.85 -24.71
CA PRO A 16 12.72 33.60 -25.43
C PRO A 16 13.72 32.67 -24.74
N GLN A 17 14.68 33.21 -23.99
CA GLN A 17 15.69 32.41 -23.28
C GLN A 17 15.13 31.73 -22.03
N LEU A 18 14.00 32.22 -21.51
CA LEU A 18 13.29 31.58 -20.39
C LEU A 18 12.49 30.35 -20.80
N TRP A 19 12.23 30.13 -22.10
CA TRP A 19 11.52 28.94 -22.59
C TRP A 19 12.32 27.66 -22.35
N TRP A 20 13.65 27.72 -22.34
CA TRP A 20 14.48 26.56 -22.00
C TRP A 20 14.30 26.13 -20.55
N LEU A 21 14.08 27.08 -19.63
CA LEU A 21 13.75 26.78 -18.23
C LEU A 21 12.38 26.11 -18.13
N PHE A 22 11.40 26.60 -18.91
CA PHE A 22 10.07 26.01 -18.97
C PHE A 22 10.09 24.59 -19.57
N LEU A 23 10.80 24.40 -20.69
CA LEU A 23 10.99 23.09 -21.33
C LEU A 23 11.75 22.12 -20.42
N GLY A 24 12.77 22.61 -19.71
CA GLY A 24 13.51 21.84 -18.72
C GLY A 24 12.64 21.41 -17.53
N ALA A 25 11.86 22.33 -16.97
CA ALA A 25 10.91 22.04 -15.89
C ALA A 25 9.83 21.04 -16.35
N LEU A 26 9.30 21.21 -17.57
CA LEU A 26 8.34 20.29 -18.18
C LEU A 26 8.94 18.89 -18.37
N ALA A 27 10.17 18.79 -18.88
CA ALA A 27 10.87 17.52 -19.04
C ALA A 27 11.08 16.80 -17.69
N ILE A 28 11.50 17.53 -16.65
CA ILE A 28 11.64 17.00 -15.28
C ILE A 28 10.28 16.49 -14.78
N LEU A 29 9.22 17.27 -14.94
CA LEU A 29 7.86 16.88 -14.54
C LEU A 29 7.41 15.59 -15.25
N VAL A 30 7.65 15.47 -16.56
CA VAL A 30 7.34 14.26 -17.33
C VAL A 30 8.10 13.05 -16.79
N VAL A 31 9.41 13.17 -16.51
CA VAL A 31 10.20 12.09 -15.93
C VAL A 31 9.67 11.65 -14.56
N LEU A 32 9.28 12.60 -13.69
CA LEU A 32 8.67 12.30 -12.39
C LEU A 32 7.35 11.55 -12.54
N MET A 33 6.49 11.96 -13.48
CA MET A 33 5.22 11.29 -13.77
C MET A 33 5.41 9.85 -14.28
N LEU A 34 6.37 9.63 -15.18
CA LEU A 34 6.70 8.29 -15.68
C LEU A 34 7.18 7.37 -14.56
N ASN A 35 8.06 7.86 -13.68
CA ASN A 35 8.54 7.08 -12.53
C ASN A 35 7.44 6.77 -11.51
N ALA A 36 6.54 7.73 -11.24
CA ALA A 36 5.40 7.47 -10.36
C ALA A 36 4.47 6.40 -10.97
N GLY A 37 4.26 6.45 -12.29
CA GLY A 37 3.45 5.46 -13.02
C GLY A 37 4.02 4.05 -12.94
N THR A 38 5.34 3.87 -13.04
CA THR A 38 5.96 2.53 -12.94
C THR A 38 5.84 1.94 -11.52
N ILE A 39 6.02 2.74 -10.48
CA ILE A 39 5.84 2.31 -9.09
C ILE A 39 4.39 1.88 -8.83
N LYS A 40 3.42 2.68 -9.28
CA LYS A 40 2.00 2.34 -9.14
C LYS A 40 1.65 1.05 -9.86
N ARG A 41 2.14 0.85 -11.08
CA ARG A 41 1.94 -0.39 -11.85
C ARG A 41 2.54 -1.61 -11.16
N ALA A 42 3.73 -1.48 -10.57
CA ALA A 42 4.35 -2.56 -9.81
C ALA A 42 3.51 -2.92 -8.55
N GLY A 43 2.96 -1.92 -7.86
CA GLY A 43 2.00 -2.13 -6.76
C GLY A 43 0.77 -2.90 -7.21
N ALA A 44 0.08 -2.41 -8.25
CA ALA A 44 -1.11 -3.04 -8.81
C ALA A 44 -0.86 -4.48 -9.30
N GLN A 45 0.27 -4.75 -9.95
CA GLN A 45 0.65 -6.12 -10.33
C GLN A 45 0.79 -7.05 -9.12
N GLY A 46 1.25 -6.52 -7.99
CA GLY A 46 1.35 -7.24 -6.73
C GLY A 46 -0.01 -7.57 -6.13
N GLU A 47 -0.94 -6.61 -6.18
CA GLU A 47 -2.33 -6.79 -5.76
C GLU A 47 -3.04 -7.80 -6.67
N ASP A 48 -2.93 -7.68 -8.00
CA ASP A 48 -3.52 -8.62 -8.96
C ASP A 48 -3.02 -10.05 -8.77
N ALA A 49 -1.71 -10.23 -8.52
CA ALA A 49 -1.13 -11.53 -8.22
C ALA A 49 -1.64 -12.08 -6.88
N THR A 50 -1.85 -11.21 -5.88
CA THR A 50 -2.39 -11.60 -4.59
C THR A 50 -3.86 -11.99 -4.70
N LEU A 51 -4.67 -11.27 -5.48
CA LEU A 51 -6.06 -11.59 -5.74
C LEU A 51 -6.20 -12.98 -6.38
N LYS A 52 -5.33 -13.34 -7.33
CA LYS A 52 -5.30 -14.70 -7.93
C LYS A 52 -4.99 -15.79 -6.91
N VAL A 53 -4.14 -15.51 -5.92
CA VAL A 53 -3.86 -16.45 -4.83
C VAL A 53 -5.05 -16.53 -3.88
N LEU A 54 -5.66 -15.39 -3.52
CA LEU A 54 -6.82 -15.36 -2.64
C LEU A 54 -8.05 -15.99 -3.29
N SER A 55 -8.21 -15.93 -4.61
CA SER A 55 -9.33 -16.56 -5.34
C SER A 55 -9.32 -18.10 -5.28
N THR A 56 -8.28 -18.72 -4.72
CA THR A 56 -8.28 -20.16 -4.43
C THR A 56 -8.81 -20.49 -3.03
N LEU A 57 -9.22 -19.49 -2.24
CA LEU A 57 -9.92 -19.72 -0.98
C LEU A 57 -11.27 -20.41 -1.23
N PRO A 58 -11.78 -21.20 -0.26
CA PRO A 58 -13.11 -21.77 -0.35
C PRO A 58 -14.21 -20.70 -0.50
N ASP A 59 -15.34 -21.07 -1.11
CA ASP A 59 -16.50 -20.19 -1.36
C ASP A 59 -17.11 -19.56 -0.09
N SER A 60 -16.76 -20.08 1.10
CA SER A 60 -17.16 -19.49 2.39
C SER A 60 -16.42 -18.20 2.75
N TYR A 61 -15.43 -17.79 1.95
CA TYR A 61 -14.67 -16.56 2.12
C TYR A 61 -15.08 -15.51 1.09
N PHE A 62 -15.25 -14.27 1.56
CA PHE A 62 -15.50 -13.10 0.73
C PHE A 62 -14.22 -12.27 0.64
N ILE A 63 -13.83 -11.86 -0.56
CA ILE A 63 -12.61 -11.11 -0.80
C ILE A 63 -13.02 -9.71 -1.27
N LEU A 64 -12.67 -8.69 -0.48
CA LEU A 64 -12.83 -7.29 -0.84
C LEU A 64 -11.45 -6.70 -1.09
N ASN A 65 -11.23 -6.10 -2.26
CA ASN A 65 -9.98 -5.43 -2.62
C ASN A 65 -10.18 -3.92 -2.74
N GLN A 66 -9.13 -3.14 -2.44
CA GLN A 66 -9.15 -1.67 -2.53
C GLN A 66 -10.29 -1.05 -1.71
N LEU A 67 -10.52 -1.59 -0.51
CA LEU A 67 -11.60 -1.17 0.37
C LEU A 67 -11.28 0.19 1.00
N MET A 68 -12.21 1.13 0.90
CA MET A 68 -12.14 2.42 1.59
C MET A 68 -13.27 2.54 2.61
N ILE A 69 -12.91 2.57 3.90
CA ILE A 69 -13.88 2.79 4.98
C ILE A 69 -13.67 4.15 5.66
N PRO A 70 -14.74 4.78 6.18
CA PRO A 70 -14.60 5.97 7.02
C PRO A 70 -13.69 5.72 8.22
N SER A 71 -12.80 6.67 8.51
CA SER A 71 -11.90 6.63 9.65
C SER A 71 -11.61 8.04 10.15
N ALA A 72 -12.19 8.38 11.31
CA ALA A 72 -12.01 9.69 11.93
C ALA A 72 -10.54 10.01 12.31
N GLY A 73 -9.69 8.98 12.42
CA GLY A 73 -8.25 9.14 12.67
C GLY A 73 -7.39 9.32 11.41
N GLY A 74 -7.96 9.15 10.22
CA GLY A 74 -7.25 9.28 8.94
C GLY A 74 -7.18 10.73 8.45
N ARG A 75 -6.06 11.13 7.82
CA ARG A 75 -5.90 12.49 7.27
C ARG A 75 -6.95 12.84 6.21
N SER A 76 -7.39 11.86 5.44
CA SER A 76 -8.43 11.99 4.40
C SER A 76 -9.83 11.73 4.92
N GLY A 77 -10.00 11.35 6.19
CA GLY A 77 -11.26 10.82 6.73
C GLY A 77 -11.57 9.38 6.32
N PHE A 78 -10.69 8.72 5.55
CA PHE A 78 -10.84 7.34 5.10
C PHE A 78 -9.60 6.51 5.40
N SER A 79 -9.79 5.21 5.59
CA SER A 79 -8.73 4.19 5.64
C SER A 79 -8.85 3.29 4.42
N GLU A 80 -7.80 3.25 3.62
CA GLU A 80 -7.67 2.35 2.47
C GLU A 80 -7.00 1.03 2.92
N MET A 81 -7.50 -0.09 2.40
CA MET A 81 -7.01 -1.44 2.67
C MET A 81 -6.89 -2.20 1.36
N ASP A 82 -5.71 -2.75 1.08
CA ASP A 82 -5.46 -3.48 -0.17
C ASP A 82 -6.42 -4.67 -0.28
N PHE A 83 -6.52 -5.47 0.79
CA PHE A 83 -7.52 -6.53 0.89
C PHE A 83 -8.11 -6.66 2.29
N VAL A 84 -9.41 -6.94 2.34
CA VAL A 84 -10.10 -7.52 3.49
C VAL A 84 -10.71 -8.84 3.06
N VAL A 85 -10.30 -9.93 3.72
CA VAL A 85 -10.92 -11.24 3.53
C VAL A 85 -11.84 -11.52 4.71
N VAL A 86 -13.11 -11.82 4.45
CA VAL A 86 -14.11 -12.15 5.46
C VAL A 86 -14.43 -13.63 5.35
N GLY A 87 -14.07 -14.41 6.38
CA GLY A 87 -14.26 -15.86 6.39
C GLY A 87 -15.07 -16.36 7.59
N PRO A 88 -15.39 -17.66 7.63
CA PRO A 88 -16.05 -18.28 8.78
C PRO A 88 -15.19 -18.23 10.05
N ASN A 89 -13.87 -18.06 9.91
CA ASN A 89 -12.91 -18.11 11.00
C ASN A 89 -12.29 -16.74 11.34
N GLY A 90 -12.83 -15.63 10.84
CA GLY A 90 -12.32 -14.29 11.13
C GLY A 90 -12.31 -13.36 9.93
N LEU A 91 -11.86 -12.13 10.16
CA LEU A 91 -11.53 -11.17 9.12
C LEU A 91 -10.01 -11.00 9.05
N PHE A 92 -9.49 -10.81 7.85
CA PHE A 92 -8.06 -10.63 7.61
C PHE A 92 -7.83 -9.34 6.83
N VAL A 93 -7.15 -8.39 7.45
CA VAL A 93 -6.64 -7.19 6.77
C VAL A 93 -5.27 -7.52 6.22
N ILE A 94 -5.11 -7.45 4.91
CA ILE A 94 -3.88 -7.83 4.22
C ILE A 94 -3.31 -6.61 3.51
N GLU A 95 -2.12 -6.17 3.95
CA GLU A 95 -1.32 -5.14 3.27
C GLU A 95 -0.32 -5.83 2.35
N VAL A 96 -0.34 -5.49 1.05
CA VAL A 96 0.47 -6.13 0.02
C VAL A 96 1.67 -5.25 -0.32
N LYS A 97 2.88 -5.83 -0.28
CA LYS A 97 4.11 -5.18 -0.73
C LYS A 97 4.75 -6.00 -1.85
N ASN A 98 4.85 -5.39 -3.03
CA ASN A 98 5.47 -6.02 -4.19
C ASN A 98 6.84 -5.42 -4.48
N ASN A 99 7.87 -5.89 -3.78
CA ASN A 99 9.25 -5.41 -3.95
C ASN A 99 10.20 -6.60 -4.10
N ASN A 100 11.10 -6.53 -5.09
CA ASN A 100 12.08 -7.57 -5.42
C ASN A 100 13.43 -7.42 -4.69
N SER A 101 13.47 -6.65 -3.61
CA SER A 101 14.69 -6.29 -2.88
C SER A 101 14.72 -6.88 -1.47
N ARG A 102 15.89 -6.80 -0.82
CA ARG A 102 16.02 -7.08 0.61
C ARG A 102 15.46 -5.92 1.43
N ILE A 103 14.67 -6.23 2.44
CA ILE A 103 13.96 -5.27 3.28
C ILE A 103 14.27 -5.59 4.74
N ALA A 104 14.61 -4.57 5.52
CA ALA A 104 14.92 -4.72 6.93
C ALA A 104 14.19 -3.67 7.78
N GLY A 105 13.71 -4.08 8.95
CA GLY A 105 13.05 -3.19 9.90
C GLY A 105 12.60 -3.89 11.18
N SER A 106 11.96 -3.14 12.07
CA SER A 106 11.26 -3.65 13.24
C SER A 106 9.85 -3.07 13.34
N GLU A 107 9.06 -3.56 14.28
CA GLU A 107 7.71 -3.04 14.52
C GLU A 107 7.72 -1.60 15.06
N GLU A 108 8.74 -1.25 15.82
CA GLU A 108 8.96 0.04 16.49
C GLU A 108 9.42 1.11 15.50
N ASP A 109 10.11 0.71 14.44
CA ASP A 109 10.63 1.61 13.41
C ASP A 109 9.50 2.44 12.76
N ARG A 110 9.77 3.70 12.44
CA ARG A 110 8.82 4.53 11.68
C ARG A 110 8.73 4.08 10.22
N GLU A 111 9.87 3.75 9.65
CA GLU A 111 10.04 3.35 8.25
C GLU A 111 11.02 2.17 8.19
N TRP A 112 10.82 1.29 7.21
CA TRP A 112 11.72 0.17 6.93
C TRP A 112 12.70 0.53 5.84
N VAL A 113 13.89 -0.07 5.90
CA VAL A 113 14.95 0.12 4.92
C VAL A 113 14.80 -0.91 3.81
N ILE A 114 14.89 -0.46 2.56
CA ILE A 114 14.93 -1.29 1.36
C ILE A 114 16.32 -1.18 0.75
N HIS A 115 17.04 -2.29 0.69
CA HIS A 115 18.36 -2.38 0.09
C HIS A 115 18.24 -2.71 -1.41
N LYS A 116 18.62 -1.76 -2.26
CA LYS A 116 18.49 -1.84 -3.71
C LYS A 116 19.84 -1.91 -4.39
N VAL A 117 19.83 -2.40 -5.63
CA VAL A 117 21.00 -2.39 -6.51
C VAL A 117 20.66 -1.53 -7.72
N GLY A 118 21.48 -0.50 -7.98
CA GLY A 118 21.31 0.39 -9.12
C GLY A 118 21.62 -0.31 -10.44
N ARG A 119 21.25 0.32 -11.56
CA ARG A 119 21.46 -0.26 -12.92
C ARG A 119 22.92 -0.61 -13.22
N ARG A 120 23.88 0.04 -12.56
CA ARG A 120 25.33 -0.20 -12.68
C ARG A 120 25.88 -1.15 -11.61
N GLY A 121 25.03 -1.87 -10.88
CA GLY A 121 25.43 -2.75 -9.80
C GLY A 121 25.74 -2.06 -8.47
N THR A 122 25.66 -0.72 -8.40
CA THR A 122 25.95 0.03 -7.17
C THR A 122 24.87 -0.16 -6.11
N PRO A 123 25.19 -0.64 -4.90
CA PRO A 123 24.23 -0.74 -3.81
C PRO A 123 23.77 0.65 -3.34
N TYR A 124 22.49 0.78 -3.03
CA TYR A 124 21.94 1.96 -2.35
C TYR A 124 20.74 1.55 -1.50
N SER A 125 20.30 2.45 -0.62
CA SER A 125 19.14 2.20 0.23
C SER A 125 18.04 3.23 -0.04
N SER A 126 16.80 2.81 0.16
CA SER A 126 15.63 3.69 0.21
C SER A 126 14.73 3.27 1.37
N HIS A 127 13.68 4.03 1.65
CA HIS A 127 12.78 3.76 2.77
C HIS A 127 11.35 3.50 2.30
N MET A 128 10.60 2.74 3.08
CA MET A 128 9.14 2.63 2.97
C MET A 128 8.50 2.80 4.33
N LYS A 129 7.23 3.22 4.35
CA LYS A 129 6.44 3.22 5.59
C LYS A 129 6.43 1.83 6.20
N ASN A 130 6.44 1.77 7.54
CA ASN A 130 6.36 0.51 8.25
C ASN A 130 5.00 -0.16 7.98
N PRO A 131 4.96 -1.34 7.31
CA PRO A 131 3.72 -2.00 6.94
C PRO A 131 2.96 -2.56 8.15
N ILE A 132 3.65 -2.91 9.24
CA ILE A 132 2.99 -3.35 10.49
C ILE A 132 2.16 -2.19 11.07
N LYS A 133 2.72 -0.98 11.06
CA LYS A 133 1.98 0.22 11.53
C LYS A 133 0.80 0.56 10.62
N GLN A 134 0.93 0.34 9.30
CA GLN A 134 -0.19 0.49 8.37
C GLN A 134 -1.33 -0.48 8.72
N VAL A 135 -1.04 -1.77 8.83
CA VAL A 135 -2.02 -2.81 9.18
C VAL A 135 -2.69 -2.54 10.52
N LYS A 136 -1.94 -2.14 11.55
CA LYS A 136 -2.53 -1.79 12.85
C LYS A 136 -3.54 -0.63 12.75
N GLY A 137 -3.21 0.39 11.96
CA GLY A 137 -4.13 1.51 11.71
C GLY A 137 -5.39 1.07 10.98
N GLN A 138 -5.25 0.19 9.97
CA GLN A 138 -6.37 -0.37 9.23
C GLN A 138 -7.27 -1.25 10.11
N ILE A 139 -6.69 -2.14 10.94
CA ILE A 139 -7.43 -2.95 11.91
C ILE A 139 -8.21 -2.07 12.88
N TRP A 140 -7.60 -0.99 13.37
CA TRP A 140 -8.29 -0.04 14.25
C TRP A 140 -9.49 0.60 13.56
N ALA A 141 -9.32 1.05 12.31
CA ALA A 141 -10.41 1.64 11.52
C ALA A 141 -11.54 0.62 11.28
N LEU A 142 -11.20 -0.60 10.85
CA LEU A 142 -12.17 -1.67 10.60
C LEU A 142 -12.90 -2.08 11.88
N THR A 143 -12.19 -2.13 13.01
CA THR A 143 -12.78 -2.41 14.32
C THR A 143 -13.89 -1.40 14.65
N ASN A 144 -13.65 -0.10 14.42
CA ASN A 144 -14.65 0.93 14.70
C ASN A 144 -15.83 0.82 13.74
N PHE A 145 -15.57 0.65 12.45
CA PHE A 145 -16.59 0.45 11.43
C PHE A 145 -17.55 -0.71 11.74
N LEU A 146 -17.00 -1.86 12.17
CA LEU A 146 -17.79 -3.03 12.56
C LEU A 146 -18.58 -2.79 13.84
N LYS A 147 -17.99 -2.10 14.83
CA LYS A 147 -18.67 -1.77 16.10
C LYS A 147 -19.89 -0.90 15.87
N GLU A 148 -19.79 0.12 15.02
CA GLU A 148 -20.89 1.01 14.67
C GLU A 148 -22.07 0.25 14.04
N ARG A 149 -21.77 -0.80 13.27
CA ARG A 149 -22.76 -1.70 12.64
C ARG A 149 -23.16 -2.91 13.49
N ARG A 150 -22.70 -2.95 14.75
CA ARG A 150 -22.98 -4.02 15.74
C ARG A 150 -22.50 -5.41 15.30
N HIS A 151 -21.47 -5.48 14.46
CA HIS A 151 -20.78 -6.71 14.13
C HIS A 151 -19.77 -7.10 15.19
N LYS A 152 -19.62 -8.40 15.43
CA LYS A 152 -18.58 -8.97 16.29
C LYS A 152 -17.81 -10.00 15.48
N ALA A 153 -16.52 -9.75 15.26
CA ALA A 153 -15.63 -10.67 14.61
C ALA A 153 -14.18 -10.41 15.05
N TRP A 154 -13.37 -11.46 15.14
CA TRP A 154 -11.94 -11.34 15.30
C TRP A 154 -11.33 -10.83 13.98
N ILE A 155 -10.47 -9.81 14.08
CA ILE A 155 -9.73 -9.25 12.94
C ILE A 155 -8.26 -9.56 13.17
N ASP A 156 -7.61 -10.15 12.18
CA ASP A 156 -6.17 -10.35 12.18
C ASP A 156 -5.49 -9.59 11.03
N GLY A 157 -4.24 -9.22 11.25
CA GLY A 157 -3.42 -8.48 10.31
C GLY A 157 -2.39 -9.35 9.62
N ILE A 158 -2.20 -9.14 8.33
CA ILE A 158 -1.17 -9.80 7.54
C ILE A 158 -0.44 -8.74 6.71
N VAL A 159 0.89 -8.72 6.78
CA VAL A 159 1.73 -8.07 5.76
C VAL A 159 2.19 -9.15 4.81
N TYR A 160 1.83 -9.03 3.54
CA TYR A 160 2.17 -9.99 2.50
C TYR A 160 3.14 -9.41 1.48
N PHE A 161 4.34 -9.99 1.42
CA PHE A 161 5.32 -9.66 0.39
C PHE A 161 5.12 -10.60 -0.80
N SER A 162 4.45 -10.13 -1.85
CA SER A 162 4.00 -10.98 -2.97
C SER A 162 5.11 -11.36 -3.95
N HIS A 163 6.20 -10.60 -4.00
CA HIS A 163 7.30 -10.85 -4.93
C HIS A 163 8.16 -12.06 -4.50
N PRO A 164 8.43 -13.05 -5.37
CA PRO A 164 9.19 -14.27 -5.02
C PRO A 164 10.64 -14.02 -4.59
N GLN A 165 11.25 -12.94 -5.10
CA GLN A 165 12.63 -12.56 -4.77
C GLN A 165 12.73 -11.61 -3.57
N CYS A 166 11.60 -11.25 -2.93
CA CYS A 166 11.64 -10.43 -1.74
C CYS A 166 12.29 -11.20 -0.59
N GLN A 167 13.13 -10.52 0.18
CA GLN A 167 13.70 -11.05 1.41
C GLN A 167 13.44 -10.05 2.52
N VAL A 168 12.77 -10.50 3.58
CA VAL A 168 12.38 -9.62 4.69
C VAL A 168 13.04 -10.08 5.98
N GLU A 169 13.82 -9.18 6.57
CA GLU A 169 14.49 -9.33 7.85
C GLU A 169 13.80 -8.45 8.88
N VAL A 170 13.07 -9.07 9.80
CA VAL A 170 12.38 -8.35 10.88
C VAL A 170 13.12 -8.58 12.18
N ARG A 171 13.50 -7.48 12.81
CA ARG A 171 14.13 -7.49 14.14
C ARG A 171 13.04 -7.67 15.20
N GLY A 172 13.22 -8.67 16.06
CA GLY A 172 12.25 -9.02 17.10
C GLY A 172 11.08 -9.87 16.59
N THR A 173 10.09 -10.07 17.46
CA THR A 173 8.87 -10.84 17.13
C THR A 173 7.75 -9.88 16.74
N PRO A 174 7.35 -9.80 15.47
CA PRO A 174 6.29 -8.90 15.06
C PRO A 174 4.93 -9.38 15.61
N SER A 175 4.10 -8.44 16.03
CA SER A 175 2.72 -8.70 16.48
C SER A 175 1.73 -8.95 15.33
N VAL A 176 2.11 -8.59 14.11
CA VAL A 176 1.36 -8.81 12.86
C VAL A 176 2.07 -9.90 12.07
N ARG A 177 1.31 -10.82 11.48
CA ARG A 177 1.88 -11.92 10.67
C ARG A 177 2.53 -11.36 9.41
N ILE A 178 3.74 -11.82 9.09
CA ILE A 178 4.47 -11.41 7.89
C ILE A 178 4.73 -12.65 7.05
N LEU A 179 4.24 -12.63 5.82
CA LEU A 179 4.35 -13.74 4.88
C LEU A 179 5.11 -13.30 3.63
N GLN A 180 5.89 -14.19 3.06
CA GLN A 180 6.69 -13.96 1.86
C GLN A 180 6.32 -14.99 0.79
N HIS A 181 5.82 -14.52 -0.36
CA HIS A 181 5.52 -15.25 -1.60
C HIS A 181 4.54 -16.45 -1.53
N ARG A 182 4.42 -17.14 -0.39
CA ARG A 182 3.63 -18.36 -0.20
C ARG A 182 2.98 -18.38 1.19
N GLY A 183 2.09 -19.34 1.39
CA GLY A 183 1.45 -19.60 2.69
C GLY A 183 0.32 -18.66 3.05
N LEU A 184 -0.05 -17.70 2.19
CA LEU A 184 -1.16 -16.76 2.46
C LEU A 184 -2.48 -17.49 2.67
N VAL A 185 -2.85 -18.38 1.75
CA VAL A 185 -4.10 -19.16 1.84
C VAL A 185 -4.09 -20.08 3.06
N ASP A 186 -3.01 -20.84 3.27
CA ASP A 186 -2.89 -21.74 4.42
C ASP A 186 -2.98 -21.00 5.75
N CYS A 187 -2.38 -19.81 5.83
CA CYS A 187 -2.42 -18.93 7.00
C CYS A 187 -3.82 -18.41 7.32
N ILE A 188 -4.63 -18.17 6.28
CA ILE A 188 -6.03 -17.75 6.40
C ILE A 188 -6.91 -18.94 6.79
N VAL A 189 -6.83 -20.04 6.05
CA VAL A 189 -7.69 -21.23 6.24
C VAL A 189 -7.46 -21.89 7.60
N ASN A 190 -6.21 -22.01 8.04
CA ASN A 190 -5.87 -22.67 9.31
C ASN A 190 -5.89 -21.72 10.52
N HIS A 191 -6.35 -20.47 10.34
CA HIS A 191 -6.42 -19.52 11.45
C HIS A 191 -7.43 -19.97 12.51
N GLN A 192 -7.01 -19.89 13.77
CA GLN A 192 -7.83 -20.21 14.95
C GLN A 192 -8.33 -18.91 15.60
N PRO A 193 -9.59 -18.52 15.38
CA PRO A 193 -10.11 -17.27 15.92
C PRO A 193 -10.31 -17.35 17.43
N LYS A 194 -10.17 -16.21 18.12
CA LYS A 194 -10.69 -16.06 19.48
C LYS A 194 -12.23 -16.09 19.49
N PHE A 195 -12.85 -15.49 18.48
CA PHE A 195 -14.29 -15.56 18.24
C PHE A 195 -14.59 -15.33 16.74
N PRO A 196 -15.29 -16.27 16.08
CA PRO A 196 -15.62 -16.14 14.67
C PRO A 196 -16.75 -15.12 14.44
N PRO A 197 -16.86 -14.53 13.24
CA PRO A 197 -18.01 -13.74 12.82
C PRO A 197 -19.31 -14.57 12.85
N ARG A 198 -20.40 -13.97 13.34
CA ARG A 198 -21.72 -14.64 13.36
C ARG A 198 -22.35 -14.80 11.97
N ASN A 199 -22.17 -13.80 11.11
CA ASN A 199 -22.70 -13.78 9.75
C ASN A 199 -21.66 -13.13 8.83
N PRO A 200 -20.71 -13.91 8.28
CA PRO A 200 -19.67 -13.41 7.39
C PRO A 200 -20.24 -12.69 6.16
N GLY A 201 -21.30 -13.22 5.55
CA GLY A 201 -21.94 -12.63 4.36
C GLY A 201 -22.48 -11.23 4.63
N ARG A 202 -23.23 -11.05 5.72
CA ARG A 202 -23.73 -9.71 6.10
C ARG A 202 -22.60 -8.71 6.39
N ILE A 203 -21.49 -9.18 6.97
CA ILE A 203 -20.32 -8.32 7.18
C ILE A 203 -19.70 -7.91 5.84
N ALA A 204 -19.58 -8.84 4.89
CA ALA A 204 -19.07 -8.55 3.56
C ALA A 204 -19.98 -7.55 2.81
N ASP A 205 -21.31 -7.73 2.87
CA ASP A 205 -22.28 -6.82 2.26
C ASP A 205 -22.14 -5.41 2.84
N ASP A 206 -22.06 -5.28 4.17
CA ASP A 206 -21.91 -3.97 4.84
C ASP A 206 -20.57 -3.29 4.54
N LEU A 207 -19.52 -4.06 4.23
CA LEU A 207 -18.21 -3.52 3.81
C LEU A 207 -18.21 -3.11 2.33
N ALA A 208 -19.03 -3.75 1.50
CA ALA A 208 -19.13 -3.46 0.07
C ALA A 208 -20.09 -2.31 -0.27
N ALA A 209 -20.91 -1.86 0.70
CA ALA A 209 -21.89 -0.79 0.57
C ALA A 209 -21.29 0.61 0.68
#